data_AF-A0A7U9XK88-F1
#
_entry.id   AF-A0A7U9XK88-F1
#
_cell.length_a   1.000
_cell.length_b   1.000
_cell.length_c   1.000
_cell.angle_alpha   90.00
_cell.angle_beta   90.00
_cell.angle_gamma   90.00
#
_symmetry.space_group_name_H-M   'P 1'
#
loop_
_entity.id
_entity.type
_entity.pdbx_description
1 polymer ?
#
loop_
_entity_poly.entity_id
_entity_poly.type
_entity_poly.pdbx_seq_one_letter_code
_entity_poly.pdbx_strand_id
1 'polypeptide(L)' 'MGYLISDTTKEEREKIVADSLGNISAVCDGCMAGLAEMYQDYIEGKKELRQINMEFSAKYIKGDERPDRTGCSYQK' A
#
# COMPACT_ATOMS: atom_id res chain seq x y z
N MET A 1 12.50 12.65 3.25
CA MET A 1 12.58 11.45 2.39
C MET A 1 11.36 11.47 1.48
N GLY A 2 11.56 11.43 0.17
CA GLY A 2 10.46 11.34 -0.79
C GLY A 2 9.92 9.92 -0.88
N TYR A 3 8.72 9.78 -1.45
CA TYR A 3 8.11 8.49 -1.79
C TYR A 3 7.78 8.38 -3.28
N LEU A 4 8.18 9.38 -4.07
CA LEU A 4 7.98 9.37 -5.52
C LEU A 4 9.14 8.63 -6.17
N ILE A 5 8.86 7.96 -7.28
CA ILE A 5 9.92 7.33 -8.09
C ILE A 5 10.92 8.38 -8.59
N SER A 6 10.47 9.61 -8.84
CA SER A 6 11.35 10.73 -9.21
C SER A 6 12.35 11.12 -8.13
N ASP A 7 12.02 10.86 -6.87
CA ASP A 7 12.74 11.37 -5.71
C ASP A 7 13.53 10.28 -4.99
N THR A 8 13.52 9.04 -5.49
CA THR A 8 14.07 7.86 -4.82
C THR A 8 14.80 6.92 -5.78
N THR A 9 15.89 6.30 -5.32
CA THR A 9 16.53 5.21 -6.07
C THR A 9 15.73 3.91 -5.92
N LYS A 10 16.12 2.86 -6.66
CA LYS A 10 15.51 1.54 -6.48
C LYS A 10 15.76 1.00 -5.07
N GLU A 11 16.99 1.11 -4.57
CA GLU A 11 17.40 0.63 -3.25
C GLU A 11 16.66 1.36 -2.13
N GLU A 12 16.45 2.68 -2.27
CA GLU A 12 15.65 3.45 -1.32
C GLU A 12 14.19 2.98 -1.30
N ARG A 13 13.62 2.64 -2.45
CA ARG A 13 12.26 2.09 -2.55
C ARG A 13 12.16 0.69 -1.94
N GLU A 14 13.15 -0.17 -2.15
CA GLU A 14 13.23 -1.48 -1.49
C GLU A 14 13.23 -1.33 0.03
N LYS A 15 14.02 -0.39 0.55
CA LYS A 15 14.04 -0.08 1.98
C LYS A 15 12.72 0.48 2.49
N ILE A 16 12.11 1.43 1.77
CA ILE A 16 10.79 1.98 2.11
C ILE A 16 9.75 0.86 2.21
N VAL A 17 9.73 -0.07 1.26
CA VAL A 17 8.79 -1.19 1.26
C VAL A 17 9.10 -2.16 2.41
N ALA A 18 10.37 -2.51 2.64
CA ALA A 18 10.76 -3.38 3.74
C ALA A 18 10.44 -2.80 5.13
N ASP A 19 10.67 -1.49 5.31
CA ASP A 19 10.34 -0.76 6.53
C ASP A 19 8.82 -0.69 6.72
N SER A 20 8.05 -0.45 5.65
CA SER A 20 6.58 -0.34 5.68
C SER A 20 5.89 -1.67 5.93
N LEU A 21 6.43 -2.76 5.40
CA LEU A 21 5.96 -4.11 5.65
C LEU A 21 6.41 -4.65 7.03
N GLY A 22 7.22 -3.88 7.74
CA GLY A 22 7.67 -4.18 9.09
C GLY A 22 8.60 -5.39 9.13
N ASN A 23 9.84 -5.22 8.61
CA ASN A 23 10.96 -6.16 8.75
C ASN A 23 10.52 -7.63 8.87
N ILE A 24 10.13 -8.23 7.73
CA ILE A 24 9.49 -9.55 7.59
C ILE A 24 10.48 -10.69 7.96
N SER A 25 11.05 -10.67 9.15
CA SER A 25 11.73 -11.83 9.73
C SER A 25 10.74 -12.74 10.47
N ALA A 26 9.47 -12.34 10.58
CA ALA A 26 8.42 -13.12 11.22
C ALA A 26 7.59 -13.87 10.17
N VAL A 27 8.10 -15.05 9.78
CA VAL A 27 7.36 -16.30 9.54
C VAL A 27 5.85 -16.12 9.37
N CYS A 28 5.43 -15.69 8.18
CA CYS A 28 4.05 -15.85 7.75
C CYS A 28 4.08 -16.42 6.34
N ASP A 29 4.23 -17.74 6.26
CA ASP A 29 4.31 -18.53 5.02
C ASP A 29 3.12 -18.18 4.11
N GLY A 30 3.36 -17.27 3.16
CA GLY A 30 2.43 -16.94 2.08
C GLY A 30 1.38 -15.86 2.36
N CYS A 31 1.26 -15.29 3.56
CA CYS A 31 0.22 -14.27 3.83
C CYS A 31 0.47 -12.96 3.06
N MET A 32 1.73 -12.65 2.77
CA MET A 32 2.13 -11.40 2.14
C MET A 32 2.44 -11.53 0.64
N ALA A 33 2.28 -12.73 0.05
CA ALA A 33 2.65 -12.98 -1.34
C ALA A 33 1.96 -12.01 -2.32
N GLY A 34 0.66 -11.77 -2.15
CA GLY A 34 -0.08 -10.80 -2.97
C GLY A 34 0.26 -9.33 -2.69
N LEU A 35 0.77 -9.00 -1.50
CA LEU A 35 1.20 -7.63 -1.15
C LEU A 35 2.60 -7.32 -1.67
N ALA A 36 3.50 -8.30 -1.66
CA ALA A 36 4.85 -8.17 -2.19
C ALA A 36 4.82 -7.92 -3.71
N GLU A 37 4.00 -8.67 -4.44
CA GLU A 37 3.80 -8.47 -5.89
C GLU A 37 3.28 -7.07 -6.22
N MET A 38 2.41 -6.52 -5.38
CA MET A 38 1.83 -5.18 -5.55
C MET A 38 2.91 -4.07 -5.49
N TYR A 39 3.87 -4.16 -4.56
CA TYR A 39 4.92 -3.15 -4.40
C TYR A 39 6.08 -3.29 -5.38
N GLN A 40 6.18 -4.41 -6.10
CA GLN A 40 7.25 -4.65 -7.07
C GLN A 40 7.25 -3.60 -8.20
N ASP A 41 6.08 -3.21 -8.70
CA ASP A 41 5.95 -2.16 -9.72
C ASP A 41 6.48 -0.79 -9.22
N TYR A 42 6.30 -0.50 -7.93
CA TYR A 42 6.87 0.69 -7.30
C TYR A 42 8.38 0.57 -7.16
N ILE A 43 8.91 -0.56 -6.73
CA ILE A 43 10.36 -0.80 -6.61
C ILE A 43 11.04 -0.66 -7.99
N GLU A 44 10.43 -1.21 -9.04
CA GLU A 44 10.98 -1.17 -10.40
C GLU A 44 10.80 0.19 -11.09
N GLY A 45 9.96 1.07 -10.56
CA GLY A 45 9.73 2.40 -11.13
C GLY A 45 8.71 2.42 -12.26
N LYS A 46 7.86 1.40 -12.31
CA LYS A 46 6.80 1.28 -13.31
C LYS A 46 5.55 2.05 -12.90
N LYS A 47 5.23 2.09 -11.60
CA LYS A 47 4.03 2.76 -11.08
C LYS A 47 4.28 3.43 -9.74
N GLU A 48 3.68 4.60 -9.56
CA GLU A 48 3.67 5.29 -8.27
C GLU A 48 2.79 4.55 -7.25
N LEU A 49 3.13 4.65 -5.96
CA LEU A 49 2.34 4.07 -4.86
C LEU A 49 0.86 4.48 -4.92
N ARG A 50 0.57 5.72 -5.37
CA ARG A 50 -0.80 6.20 -5.55
C ARG A 50 -1.57 5.40 -6.59
N GLN A 51 -0.93 5.03 -7.72
CA GLN A 51 -1.57 4.25 -8.78
C GLN A 51 -1.86 2.83 -8.29
N ILE A 52 -0.88 2.23 -7.63
CA ILE A 52 -0.98 0.92 -7.00
C ILE A 52 -2.13 0.88 -5.99
N ASN A 53 -2.21 1.86 -5.08
CA ASN A 53 -3.28 1.94 -4.07
C ASN A 53 -4.67 2.07 -4.71
N MET A 54 -4.78 2.82 -5.80
CA MET A 54 -6.03 2.98 -6.54
C MET A 54 -6.47 1.66 -7.18
N GLU A 55 -5.54 0.93 -7.81
CA GLU A 55 -5.82 -0.38 -8.42
C GLU A 55 -6.22 -1.43 -7.38
N PHE A 56 -5.54 -1.46 -6.23
CA PHE A 56 -5.88 -2.37 -5.14
C PHE A 56 -7.27 -2.05 -4.56
N SER A 57 -7.56 -0.77 -4.33
CA SER A 57 -8.85 -0.32 -3.81
C SER A 57 -10.00 -0.60 -4.79
N ALA A 58 -9.77 -0.43 -6.11
CA ALA A 58 -10.77 -0.70 -7.13
C ALA A 58 -11.17 -2.19 -7.21
N LYS A 59 -10.27 -3.10 -6.84
CA LYS A 59 -10.53 -4.54 -6.78
C LYS A 59 -11.20 -4.99 -5.48
N TYR A 60 -11.26 -4.11 -4.47
CA TYR A 60 -11.88 -4.43 -3.18
C TYR A 60 -13.41 -4.31 -3.29
N ILE A 61 -14.08 -5.43 -3.55
CA ILE A 61 -15.53 -5.52 -3.40
C ILE A 61 -15.81 -5.57 -1.90
N LYS A 62 -16.28 -4.45 -1.35
CA LYS A 62 -16.74 -4.35 0.03
C LYS A 62 -17.95 -5.28 0.19
N GLY A 63 -17.78 -6.41 0.87
CA GLY A 63 -18.92 -7.16 1.40
C GLY A 63 -19.67 -6.24 2.38
N ASP A 64 -20.97 -6.06 2.17
CA ASP A 64 -21.89 -5.42 3.13
C ASP A 64 -21.68 -6.07 4.51
N GLU A 65 -21.57 -5.41 5.67
CA GLU A 65 -21.99 -4.10 6.14
C GLU A 65 -20.79 -3.37 6.78
N ARG A 66 -20.64 -2.08 6.50
CA ARG A 66 -20.06 -1.16 7.49
C ARG A 66 -21.14 -0.13 7.76
N PRO A 67 -21.44 0.23 9.02
CA PRO A 67 -22.39 1.30 9.28
C PRO A 67 -21.94 2.51 8.48
N ASP A 68 -22.85 3.05 7.67
CA ASP A 68 -22.61 4.28 6.94
C ASP A 68 -22.05 5.29 7.93
N ARG A 69 -20.91 5.92 7.58
CA ARG A 69 -20.40 7.06 8.35
C ARG A 69 -21.40 8.19 8.16
N THR A 70 -22.48 8.16 8.94
CA THR A 70 -23.48 9.21 8.99
C THR A 70 -22.78 10.42 9.59
N GLY A 71 -22.48 11.40 8.74
CA GLY A 71 -22.17 12.80 9.05
C GLY A 71 -21.27 13.10 10.25
N CYS A 72 -20.16 13.82 10.01
CA CYS A 72 -19.58 14.64 11.07
C CYS A 72 -20.61 15.70 11.49
N SER A 73 -21.39 15.42 12.52
CA SER A 73 -22.26 16.41 13.14
C SER A 73 -21.39 17.36 13.95
N TYR A 74 -21.10 18.53 13.37
CA TYR A 74 -20.71 19.70 14.16
C TYR A 74 -21.89 20.03 15.08
N GLN A 75 -21.81 19.61 16.34
CA GLN A 75 -22.70 20.13 17.38
C GLN A 75 -22.28 21.59 17.63
N LYS A 76 -23.24 22.48 17.42
CA LYS A 76 -23.12 23.94 17.52
C LYS A 76 -23.07 24.39 18.97
#